data_AF-A0A9P0NTY4-F1
#
_entry.id   AF-A0A9P0NTY4-F1
#
_cell.length_a   1.000
_cell.length_b   1.000
_cell.length_c   1.000
_cell.angle_alpha   90.00
_cell.angle_beta   90.00
_cell.angle_gamma   90.00
#
_symmetry.space_group_name_H-M   'P 1'
#
loop_
_entity.id
_entity.type
_entity.pdbx_description
1 polymer ?
#
loop_
_entity_poly.entity_id
_entity_poly.type
_entity_poly.pdbx_seq_one_letter_code
_entity_poly.pdbx_strand_id
1 'polypeptide(L)'
;MSTSSKSTPTSILKRSKNLRGRLSELSQTPTKVRFKLPHSQKVRNILESYIQTKVTRDYGNLLCLIRDGELTDDDISALLKEATECISILTQELRLFVEVLLSVKWTDKKKSVVSEYQGFVVNLLSAHNYHARMVIDKLVQLFLPGPTEPDWPEGIPTDEDHAKLANVHTLLNVLITVIPMCKELLMTSATSQFPYYNKSTHVHEYYVHNLLWILEYQPKFRQDVLYLILSK
;
A
#
# COMPACT_ATOMS: atom_id res chain seq x y z
N MET A 1 -41.71 -60.14 -33.96
CA MET A 1 -41.53 -60.37 -32.50
C MET A 1 -40.23 -61.10 -32.28
N SER A 2 -39.53 -60.70 -31.22
CA SER A 2 -38.40 -61.39 -30.55
C SER A 2 -36.97 -61.07 -31.03
N THR A 3 -36.25 -60.50 -30.07
CA THR A 3 -34.95 -59.84 -30.03
C THR A 3 -33.75 -60.81 -29.97
N SER A 4 -32.58 -60.38 -30.44
CA SER A 4 -31.31 -60.86 -29.87
C SER A 4 -30.21 -59.79 -29.94
N SER A 5 -29.72 -59.42 -28.75
CA SER A 5 -28.68 -58.45 -28.43
C SER A 5 -27.27 -58.99 -28.73
N LYS A 6 -26.40 -58.16 -29.30
CA LYS A 6 -24.93 -58.41 -29.27
C LYS A 6 -24.19 -57.18 -28.72
N SER A 7 -23.53 -57.39 -27.60
CA SER A 7 -22.62 -56.48 -26.91
C SER A 7 -21.28 -56.37 -27.65
N THR A 8 -20.75 -55.15 -27.76
CA THR A 8 -19.36 -54.89 -28.18
C THR A 8 -18.51 -54.61 -26.95
N PRO A 9 -17.29 -55.17 -26.83
CA PRO A 9 -16.40 -54.91 -25.71
C PRO A 9 -15.66 -53.58 -25.90
N THR A 10 -15.59 -52.76 -24.87
CA THR A 10 -14.79 -51.52 -24.87
C THR A 10 -13.33 -51.82 -24.49
N SER A 11 -12.41 -51.27 -25.29
CA SER A 11 -10.95 -51.46 -25.18
C SER A 11 -10.36 -50.82 -23.92
N ILE A 12 -9.53 -51.60 -23.20
CA ILE A 12 -8.76 -51.21 -22.01
C ILE A 12 -7.35 -50.78 -22.46
N LEU A 13 -7.24 -49.64 -23.13
CA LEU A 13 -5.94 -48.99 -23.35
C LEU A 13 -6.06 -47.51 -22.99
N LYS A 14 -5.46 -47.14 -21.85
CA LYS A 14 -5.43 -45.77 -21.33
C LYS A 14 -4.65 -44.91 -22.32
N ARG A 15 -5.37 -44.05 -23.05
CA ARG A 15 -4.80 -43.11 -24.03
C ARG A 15 -3.79 -42.21 -23.31
N SER A 16 -2.51 -42.33 -23.65
CA SER A 16 -1.45 -41.46 -23.16
C SER A 16 -1.79 -40.01 -23.51
N LYS A 17 -1.82 -39.11 -22.50
CA LYS A 17 -2.08 -37.69 -22.72
C LYS A 17 -0.89 -37.08 -23.45
N ASN A 18 -1.14 -36.43 -24.58
CA ASN A 18 -0.13 -35.70 -25.36
C ASN A 18 0.62 -34.68 -24.49
N LEU A 19 1.93 -34.52 -24.74
CA LEU A 19 2.84 -33.56 -24.08
C LEU A 19 2.28 -32.14 -23.97
N ARG A 20 1.44 -31.74 -24.93
CA ARG A 20 0.74 -30.44 -24.95
C ARG A 20 -0.18 -30.21 -23.75
N GLY A 21 -0.80 -31.27 -23.22
CA GLY A 21 -1.66 -31.21 -22.03
C GLY A 21 -0.87 -31.00 -20.73
N ARG A 22 0.38 -31.49 -20.67
CA ARG A 22 1.27 -31.29 -19.52
C ARG A 22 1.82 -29.86 -19.46
N LEU A 23 2.04 -29.22 -20.60
CA LEU A 23 2.47 -27.82 -20.68
C LEU A 23 1.36 -26.85 -20.27
N SER A 24 0.09 -27.16 -20.57
CA SER A 24 -1.05 -26.36 -20.11
C SER A 24 -1.34 -26.47 -18.60
N GLU A 25 -0.91 -27.55 -17.95
CA GLU A 25 -0.98 -27.68 -16.48
C GLU A 25 0.12 -26.88 -15.77
N LEU A 26 1.26 -26.62 -16.42
CA LEU A 26 2.32 -25.74 -15.92
C LEU A 26 1.98 -24.24 -16.07
N SER A 27 1.03 -23.90 -16.94
CA SER A 27 0.50 -22.53 -17.09
C SER A 27 -0.71 -22.25 -16.21
N GLN A 28 -1.16 -23.21 -15.39
CA GLN A 28 -2.15 -22.91 -14.36
C GLN A 28 -1.44 -22.16 -13.25
N THR A 29 -1.61 -20.84 -13.26
CA THR A 29 -1.35 -19.99 -12.10
C THR A 29 -2.01 -20.65 -10.89
N PRO A 30 -1.30 -20.81 -9.76
CA PRO A 30 -1.87 -21.44 -8.58
C PRO A 30 -3.16 -20.72 -8.21
N THR A 31 -4.21 -21.49 -7.93
CA THR A 31 -5.54 -21.01 -7.54
C THR A 31 -5.37 -19.90 -6.52
N LYS A 32 -5.56 -18.65 -6.96
CA LYS A 32 -5.32 -17.47 -6.15
C LYS A 32 -6.41 -17.43 -5.08
N VAL A 33 -6.09 -17.91 -3.88
CA VAL A 33 -7.02 -17.95 -2.75
C VAL A 33 -7.30 -16.50 -2.36
N ARG A 34 -8.38 -15.95 -2.90
CA ARG A 34 -8.86 -14.61 -2.54
C ARG A 34 -9.41 -14.67 -1.12
N PHE A 35 -8.59 -14.25 -0.17
CA PHE A 35 -9.10 -14.01 1.19
C PHE A 35 -9.93 -12.74 1.17
N LYS A 36 -11.23 -12.88 1.42
CA LYS A 36 -12.10 -11.74 1.72
C LYS A 36 -11.67 -11.15 3.05
N LEU A 37 -11.60 -9.83 3.13
CA LEU A 37 -11.37 -9.17 4.40
C LEU A 37 -12.41 -9.61 5.44
N PRO A 38 -12.00 -9.79 6.70
CA PRO A 38 -12.95 -10.02 7.77
C PRO A 38 -13.96 -8.86 7.81
N HIS A 39 -15.25 -9.16 7.79
CA HIS A 39 -16.35 -8.17 7.93
C HIS A 39 -16.15 -7.28 9.17
N SER A 40 -16.67 -6.05 9.18
CA SER A 40 -16.49 -4.99 10.20
C SER A 40 -16.38 -5.39 11.67
N GLN A 41 -17.20 -6.33 12.13
CA GLN A 41 -17.13 -6.81 13.51
C GLN A 41 -15.87 -7.63 13.81
N LYS A 42 -15.22 -8.21 12.81
CA LYS A 42 -14.06 -9.07 12.99
C LYS A 42 -12.77 -8.28 13.21
N VAL A 43 -12.51 -7.19 12.48
CA VAL A 43 -11.26 -6.42 12.66
C VAL A 43 -11.19 -5.84 14.07
N ARG A 44 -12.25 -5.13 14.49
CA ARG A 44 -12.33 -4.59 15.85
C ARG A 44 -12.14 -5.67 16.92
N ASN A 45 -12.85 -6.79 16.81
CA ASN A 45 -12.75 -7.88 17.77
C ASN A 45 -11.34 -8.49 17.81
N ILE A 46 -10.67 -8.63 16.64
CA ILE A 46 -9.28 -9.10 16.57
C ILE A 46 -8.35 -8.11 17.27
N LEU A 47 -8.52 -6.80 17.06
CA LEU A 47 -7.70 -5.78 17.73
C LEU A 47 -7.93 -5.76 19.25
N GLU A 48 -9.18 -5.77 19.70
CA GLU A 48 -9.53 -5.77 21.13
C GLU A 48 -9.07 -7.05 21.83
N SER A 49 -9.26 -8.22 21.20
CA SER A 49 -8.77 -9.49 21.73
C SER A 49 -7.24 -9.52 21.83
N TYR A 50 -6.52 -8.95 20.86
CA TYR A 50 -5.07 -8.82 20.93
C TYR A 50 -4.64 -7.94 22.11
N ILE A 51 -5.30 -6.79 22.32
CA ILE A 51 -4.99 -5.89 23.44
C ILE A 51 -5.21 -6.61 24.78
N GLN A 52 -6.32 -7.34 24.94
CA GLN A 52 -6.69 -8.00 26.20
C GLN A 52 -5.92 -9.29 26.49
N THR A 53 -5.81 -10.18 25.50
CA THR A 53 -5.32 -11.56 25.70
C THR A 53 -3.88 -11.75 25.24
N LYS A 54 -3.34 -10.80 24.46
CA LYS A 54 -2.04 -10.90 23.78
C LYS A 54 -1.91 -12.13 22.86
N VAL A 55 -3.03 -12.76 22.48
CA VAL A 55 -3.04 -13.86 21.51
C VAL A 55 -2.70 -13.32 20.13
N THR A 56 -1.59 -13.81 19.56
CA THR A 56 -0.98 -13.24 18.35
C THR A 56 -1.47 -13.85 17.04
N ARG A 57 -2.16 -14.99 17.06
CA ARG A 57 -2.44 -15.75 15.84
C ARG A 57 -3.34 -15.00 14.86
N ASP A 58 -4.52 -14.58 15.34
CA ASP A 58 -5.51 -13.93 14.46
C ASP A 58 -5.09 -12.51 14.09
N TYR A 59 -4.41 -11.81 15.01
CA TYR A 59 -3.75 -10.54 14.73
C TYR A 59 -2.68 -10.69 13.65
N GLY A 60 -1.77 -11.66 13.78
CA GLY A 60 -0.74 -11.93 12.77
C GLY A 60 -1.32 -12.32 11.42
N ASN A 61 -2.38 -13.13 11.39
CA ASN A 61 -3.11 -13.47 10.16
C ASN A 61 -3.70 -12.23 9.49
N LEU A 62 -4.27 -11.30 10.27
CA LEU A 62 -4.78 -10.02 9.77
C LEU A 62 -3.66 -9.16 9.17
N LEU A 63 -2.50 -9.08 9.84
CA LEU A 63 -1.35 -8.34 9.31
C LEU A 63 -0.85 -8.94 8.00
N CYS A 64 -0.68 -10.25 7.93
CA CYS A 64 -0.26 -10.94 6.70
C CYS A 64 -1.28 -10.72 5.57
N LEU A 65 -2.58 -10.75 5.89
CA LEU A 65 -3.64 -10.51 4.92
C LEU A 65 -3.53 -9.11 4.29
N ILE A 66 -3.35 -8.08 5.12
CA ILE A 66 -3.30 -6.69 4.63
C ILE A 66 -2.00 -6.45 3.85
N ARG A 67 -0.88 -7.03 4.31
CA ARG A 67 0.44 -6.86 3.68
C ARG A 67 0.57 -7.60 2.35
N ASP A 68 0.16 -8.86 2.31
CA ASP A 68 0.42 -9.78 1.19
C ASP A 68 -0.81 -9.96 0.29
N GLY A 69 -1.97 -9.44 0.71
CA GLY A 69 -3.23 -9.55 -0.02
C GLY A 69 -3.34 -8.56 -1.17
N GLU A 70 -3.87 -9.02 -2.31
CA GLU A 70 -4.33 -8.13 -3.37
C GLU A 70 -5.71 -7.56 -3.01
N LEU A 71 -5.70 -6.39 -2.40
CA LEU A 71 -6.91 -5.70 -1.96
C LEU A 71 -7.54 -4.93 -3.14
N THR A 72 -8.84 -5.16 -3.37
CA THR A 72 -9.61 -4.32 -4.30
C THR A 72 -9.94 -2.97 -3.64
N ASP A 73 -10.38 -2.01 -4.45
CA ASP A 73 -10.80 -0.70 -3.94
C ASP A 73 -11.87 -0.80 -2.84
N ASP A 74 -12.81 -1.74 -2.99
CA ASP A 74 -13.87 -1.98 -2.00
C ASP A 74 -13.31 -2.60 -0.71
N ASP A 75 -12.35 -3.53 -0.82
CA ASP A 75 -11.68 -4.14 0.32
C ASP A 75 -10.88 -3.09 1.10
N ILE A 76 -10.14 -2.20 0.41
CA ILE A 76 -9.40 -1.09 1.03
C ILE A 76 -10.36 -0.10 1.69
N SER A 77 -11.45 0.26 1.00
CA SER A 77 -12.46 1.18 1.55
C SER A 77 -13.08 0.65 2.85
N ALA A 78 -13.47 -0.62 2.86
CA ALA A 78 -14.00 -1.27 4.06
C ALA A 78 -12.97 -1.27 5.20
N LEU A 79 -11.73 -1.66 4.90
CA LEU A 79 -10.64 -1.68 5.88
C LEU A 79 -10.38 -0.31 6.51
N LEU A 80 -10.34 0.75 5.68
CA LEU A 80 -10.07 2.11 6.15
C LEU A 80 -11.22 2.64 7.02
N LYS A 81 -12.47 2.34 6.67
CA LYS A 81 -13.63 2.69 7.49
C LYS A 81 -13.57 2.01 8.85
N GLU A 82 -13.32 0.70 8.86
CA GLU A 82 -13.19 -0.09 10.09
C GLU A 82 -12.02 0.41 10.97
N ALA A 83 -10.87 0.69 10.36
CA ALA A 83 -9.72 1.24 11.07
C ALA A 83 -10.02 2.64 11.62
N THR A 84 -10.80 3.46 10.91
CA THR A 84 -11.24 4.78 11.36
C THR A 84 -12.17 4.68 12.58
N GLU A 85 -13.09 3.72 12.60
CA GLU A 85 -13.94 3.44 13.77
C GLU A 85 -13.12 2.97 14.98
N CYS A 86 -11.98 2.33 14.75
CA CYS A 86 -11.09 1.82 15.79
C CYS A 86 -10.03 2.83 16.25
N ILE A 87 -10.03 4.09 15.77
CA ILE A 87 -8.95 5.05 16.06
C ILE A 87 -8.65 5.17 17.55
N SER A 88 -9.66 5.18 18.43
CA SER A 88 -9.47 5.30 19.87
C SER A 88 -8.61 4.19 20.48
N ILE A 89 -8.61 2.98 19.90
CA ILE A 89 -7.85 1.83 20.39
C ILE A 89 -6.52 1.61 19.65
N LEU A 90 -6.23 2.34 18.57
CA LEU A 90 -4.99 2.27 17.77
C LEU A 90 -3.78 2.88 18.50
N THR A 91 -3.60 2.48 19.76
CA THR A 91 -2.49 2.84 20.64
C THR A 91 -1.14 2.29 20.13
N GLN A 92 -0.04 2.61 20.82
CA GLN A 92 1.30 2.12 20.48
C GLN A 92 1.41 0.58 20.40
N GLU A 93 0.54 -0.16 21.11
CA GLU A 93 0.50 -1.62 21.04
C GLU A 93 0.12 -2.14 19.65
N LEU A 94 -0.70 -1.39 18.92
CA LEU A 94 -1.16 -1.73 17.57
C LEU A 94 -0.31 -1.08 16.47
N ARG A 95 0.93 -0.68 16.80
CA ARG A 95 1.85 -0.06 15.83
C ARG A 95 2.03 -0.88 14.56
N LEU A 96 2.16 -2.20 14.67
CA LEU A 96 2.33 -3.08 13.49
C LEU A 96 1.10 -3.06 12.57
N PHE A 97 -0.11 -3.00 13.13
CA PHE A 97 -1.34 -2.87 12.35
C PHE A 97 -1.38 -1.55 11.61
N VAL A 98 -1.07 -0.45 12.30
CA VAL A 98 -1.00 0.87 11.68
C VAL A 98 0.07 0.89 10.57
N GLU A 99 1.24 0.32 10.81
CA GLU A 99 2.33 0.26 9.84
C GLU A 99 1.94 -0.50 8.56
N VAL A 100 1.30 -1.66 8.71
CA VAL A 100 0.84 -2.47 7.58
C VAL A 100 -0.27 -1.74 6.83
N LEU A 101 -1.21 -1.12 7.54
CA LEU A 101 -2.29 -0.34 6.93
C LEU A 101 -1.78 0.87 6.15
N LEU A 102 -0.79 1.60 6.68
CA LEU A 102 -0.15 2.73 5.99
C LEU A 102 0.62 2.29 4.74
N SER A 103 1.03 1.02 4.66
CA SER A 103 1.78 0.47 3.53
C SER A 103 0.90 -0.04 2.39
N VAL A 104 -0.43 -0.01 2.54
CA VAL A 104 -1.38 -0.37 1.47
C VAL A 104 -1.22 0.59 0.28
N LYS A 105 -1.20 0.06 -0.95
CA LYS A 105 -1.13 0.89 -2.16
C LYS A 105 -2.45 1.64 -2.37
N TRP A 106 -2.43 2.96 -2.16
CA TRP A 106 -3.62 3.84 -2.21
C TRP A 106 -3.56 4.94 -3.27
N THR A 107 -2.37 5.35 -3.72
CA THR A 107 -2.18 6.54 -4.56
C THR A 107 -2.76 6.44 -5.97
N ASP A 108 -2.89 5.21 -6.49
CA ASP A 108 -3.44 4.88 -7.81
C ASP A 108 -4.89 4.38 -7.75
N LYS A 109 -5.53 4.45 -6.59
CA LYS A 109 -6.91 3.97 -6.38
C LYS A 109 -7.94 5.04 -6.74
N LYS A 110 -9.21 4.63 -6.79
CA LYS A 110 -10.34 5.55 -6.98
C LYS A 110 -10.30 6.69 -5.96
N LYS A 111 -10.74 7.88 -6.39
CA LYS A 111 -10.81 9.10 -5.56
C LYS A 111 -11.49 8.87 -4.20
N SER A 112 -12.51 8.02 -4.12
CA SER A 112 -13.17 7.66 -2.85
C SER A 112 -12.21 6.99 -1.87
N VAL A 113 -11.44 6.01 -2.33
CA VAL A 113 -10.47 5.28 -1.50
C VAL A 113 -9.34 6.20 -1.06
N VAL A 114 -8.85 7.03 -1.98
CA VAL A 114 -7.84 8.06 -1.69
C VAL A 114 -8.31 9.00 -0.58
N SER A 115 -9.54 9.52 -0.70
CA SER A 115 -10.12 10.43 0.30
C SER A 115 -10.30 9.75 1.66
N GLU A 116 -10.71 8.48 1.68
CA GLU A 116 -10.86 7.69 2.91
C GLU A 116 -9.50 7.44 3.57
N TYR A 117 -8.45 7.15 2.79
CA TYR A 117 -7.10 6.97 3.30
C TYR A 117 -6.57 8.27 3.91
N GLN A 118 -6.70 9.38 3.18
CA GLN A 118 -6.30 10.71 3.66
C GLN A 118 -7.03 11.07 4.95
N GLY A 119 -8.35 10.86 5.01
CA GLY A 119 -9.16 11.10 6.20
C GLY A 119 -8.72 10.23 7.39
N PHE A 120 -8.47 8.94 7.16
CA PHE A 120 -7.94 8.04 8.19
C PHE A 120 -6.62 8.55 8.76
N VAL A 121 -5.65 8.92 7.90
CA VAL A 121 -4.33 9.38 8.36
C VAL A 121 -4.43 10.68 9.18
N VAL A 122 -5.25 11.64 8.74
CA VAL A 122 -5.47 12.89 9.47
C VAL A 122 -6.09 12.60 10.84
N ASN A 123 -7.12 11.75 10.90
CA ASN A 123 -7.78 11.39 12.15
C ASN A 123 -6.84 10.62 13.09
N LEU A 124 -6.04 9.71 12.55
CA LEU A 124 -5.03 8.95 13.29
C LEU A 124 -4.03 9.89 13.96
N LEU A 125 -3.43 10.82 13.22
CA LEU A 125 -2.41 11.71 13.80
C LEU A 125 -3.00 12.78 14.74
N SER A 126 -4.27 13.14 14.55
CA SER A 126 -5.00 14.02 15.46
C SER A 126 -5.24 13.36 16.83
N ALA A 127 -5.50 12.04 16.84
CA ALA A 127 -5.71 11.28 18.07
C ALA A 127 -4.40 10.74 18.68
N HIS A 128 -3.45 10.33 17.84
CA HIS A 128 -2.28 9.53 18.20
C HIS A 128 -1.01 10.04 17.52
N ASN A 129 -0.54 11.21 17.95
CA ASN A 129 0.58 11.92 17.32
C ASN A 129 1.92 11.17 17.32
N TYR A 130 2.11 10.14 18.16
CA TYR A 130 3.34 9.33 18.18
C TYR A 130 3.52 8.50 16.90
N HIS A 131 2.46 8.28 16.11
CA HIS A 131 2.56 7.68 14.78
C HIS A 131 3.06 8.67 13.70
N ALA A 132 3.19 9.97 14.02
CA ALA A 132 3.51 11.00 13.03
C ALA A 132 4.82 10.74 12.30
N ARG A 133 5.88 10.31 13.01
CA ARG A 133 7.15 9.96 12.38
C ARG A 133 6.97 8.84 11.35
N MET A 134 6.27 7.77 11.72
CA MET A 134 6.02 6.64 10.83
C MET A 134 5.19 7.04 9.60
N VAL A 135 4.14 7.85 9.79
CA VAL A 135 3.32 8.36 8.68
C VAL A 135 4.16 9.20 7.72
N ILE A 136 4.92 10.17 8.24
CA ILE A 136 5.76 11.05 7.40
C ILE A 136 6.83 10.23 6.68
N ASP A 137 7.48 9.28 7.36
CA ASP A 137 8.47 8.39 6.75
C ASP A 137 7.86 7.59 5.60
N LYS A 138 6.63 7.07 5.75
CA LYS A 138 5.91 6.37 4.68
C LYS A 138 5.51 7.27 3.52
N LEU A 139 5.10 8.52 3.78
CA LEU A 139 4.76 9.46 2.71
C LEU A 139 6.00 9.90 1.93
N VAL A 140 7.11 10.17 2.60
CA VAL A 140 8.39 10.50 1.94
C VAL A 140 8.95 9.30 1.16
N GLN A 141 8.69 8.06 1.62
CA GLN A 141 9.06 6.87 0.86
C GLN A 141 8.37 6.81 -0.52
N LEU A 142 7.19 7.42 -0.66
CA LEU A 142 6.48 7.54 -1.94
C LEU A 142 7.10 8.59 -2.89
N PHE A 143 8.15 9.32 -2.45
CA PHE A 143 8.96 10.16 -3.34
C PHE A 143 10.05 9.35 -4.07
N LEU A 144 10.01 8.03 -3.96
CA LEU A 144 10.85 7.13 -4.73
C LEU A 144 9.96 6.36 -5.71
N PRO A 145 10.42 6.16 -6.95
CA PRO A 145 9.64 5.39 -7.92
C PRO A 145 9.53 3.94 -7.46
N GLY A 146 8.42 3.30 -7.80
CA GLY A 146 8.27 1.87 -7.61
C GLY A 146 9.33 1.07 -8.38
N PRO A 147 9.69 -0.15 -7.95
CA PRO A 147 10.74 -0.95 -8.59
C PRO A 147 10.46 -1.34 -10.05
N THR A 148 9.19 -1.21 -10.48
CA THR A 148 8.72 -1.52 -11.83
C THR A 148 8.21 -0.29 -12.57
N GLU A 149 8.34 0.91 -11.99
CA GLU A 149 7.88 2.13 -12.65
C GLU A 149 8.89 2.55 -13.73
N PRO A 150 8.42 2.83 -14.96
CA PRO A 150 9.30 3.24 -16.05
C PRO A 150 9.87 4.62 -15.79
N ASP A 151 11.01 4.91 -16.40
CA ASP A 151 11.61 6.23 -16.37
C ASP A 151 10.69 7.26 -17.04
N TRP A 152 10.69 8.47 -16.48
CA TRP A 152 9.92 9.58 -17.02
C TRP A 152 10.41 10.01 -18.41
N PRO A 153 9.51 10.17 -19.39
CA PRO A 153 9.89 10.67 -20.71
C PRO A 153 10.43 12.10 -20.58
N GLU A 154 11.65 12.33 -21.04
CA GLU A 154 12.34 13.63 -20.95
C GLU A 154 12.47 14.17 -19.51
N GLY A 155 12.41 13.30 -18.50
CA GLY A 155 12.46 13.69 -17.08
C GLY A 155 11.18 14.38 -16.58
N ILE A 156 10.07 14.28 -17.33
CA ILE A 156 8.79 14.88 -16.98
C ILE A 156 7.82 13.79 -16.49
N PRO A 157 7.19 13.97 -15.31
CA PRO A 157 6.18 13.02 -14.84
C PRO A 157 5.05 12.84 -15.84
N THR A 158 4.63 11.59 -16.03
CA THR A 158 3.41 11.28 -16.80
C THR A 158 2.17 11.81 -16.07
N ASP A 159 1.05 12.01 -16.79
CA ASP A 159 -0.22 12.44 -16.16
C ASP A 159 -0.67 11.48 -15.04
N GLU A 160 -0.43 10.18 -15.23
CA GLU A 160 -0.76 9.15 -14.23
C GLU A 160 0.11 9.29 -12.98
N ASP A 161 1.43 9.48 -13.14
CA ASP A 161 2.34 9.66 -12.00
C ASP A 161 2.10 10.98 -11.30
N HIS A 162 1.86 12.05 -12.05
CA HIS A 162 1.46 13.34 -11.49
C HIS A 162 0.20 13.21 -10.65
N ALA A 163 -0.83 12.48 -11.11
CA ALA A 163 -2.05 12.24 -10.33
C ALA A 163 -1.78 11.44 -9.04
N LYS A 164 -0.93 10.42 -9.08
CA LYS A 164 -0.53 9.66 -7.88
C LYS A 164 0.20 10.55 -6.87
N LEU A 165 1.16 11.33 -7.34
CA LEU A 165 1.97 12.24 -6.52
C LEU A 165 1.13 13.38 -5.94
N ALA A 166 0.19 13.92 -6.71
CA ALA A 166 -0.75 14.93 -6.23
C ALA A 166 -1.56 14.43 -5.01
N ASN A 167 -1.94 13.15 -4.98
CA ASN A 167 -2.61 12.55 -3.83
C ASN A 167 -1.72 12.54 -2.58
N VAL A 168 -0.42 12.26 -2.74
CA VAL A 168 0.58 12.29 -1.65
C VAL A 168 0.81 13.72 -1.16
N HIS A 169 1.06 14.66 -2.08
CA HIS A 169 1.30 16.06 -1.75
C HIS A 169 0.09 16.73 -1.09
N THR A 170 -1.13 16.39 -1.52
CA THR A 170 -2.36 16.87 -0.88
C THR A 170 -2.41 16.45 0.58
N LEU A 171 -2.18 15.18 0.88
CA LEU A 171 -2.15 14.68 2.25
C LEU A 171 -1.03 15.34 3.06
N LEU A 172 0.18 15.39 2.50
CA LEU A 172 1.33 15.96 3.19
C LEU A 172 1.11 17.44 3.53
N ASN A 173 0.52 18.22 2.62
CA ASN A 173 0.18 19.62 2.87
C ASN A 173 -0.83 19.77 4.02
N VAL A 174 -1.86 18.92 4.07
CA VAL A 174 -2.82 18.93 5.18
C VAL A 174 -2.10 18.63 6.50
N LEU A 175 -1.27 17.58 6.53
CA LEU A 175 -0.57 17.17 7.76
C LEU A 175 0.36 18.25 8.29
N ILE A 176 1.22 18.84 7.46
CA ILE A 176 2.17 19.87 7.90
C ILE A 176 1.48 21.21 8.22
N THR A 177 0.27 21.43 7.70
CA THR A 177 -0.54 22.62 8.03
C THR A 177 -1.23 22.46 9.37
N VAL A 178 -1.82 21.29 9.63
CA VAL A 178 -2.60 21.01 10.85
C VAL A 178 -1.70 20.64 12.03
N ILE A 179 -0.59 19.94 11.79
CA ILE A 179 0.27 19.35 12.83
C ILE A 179 1.67 19.97 12.73
N PRO A 180 2.03 20.94 13.60
CA PRO A 180 3.29 21.67 13.49
C PRO A 180 4.55 20.79 13.49
N MET A 181 4.56 19.72 14.29
CA MET A 181 5.68 18.78 14.40
C MET A 181 5.98 18.05 13.08
N CYS A 182 4.99 17.86 12.21
CA CYS A 182 5.19 17.18 10.92
C CYS A 182 6.17 17.93 10.01
N LYS A 183 6.38 19.25 10.22
CA LYS A 183 7.35 20.04 9.45
C LYS A 183 8.79 19.59 9.69
N GLU A 184 9.17 19.43 10.96
CA GLU A 184 10.51 18.98 11.34
C GLU A 184 10.72 17.51 10.95
N LEU A 185 9.69 16.68 11.15
CA LEU A 185 9.71 15.28 10.75
C LEU A 185 9.88 15.13 9.24
N LEU A 186 9.21 15.97 8.43
CA LEU A 186 9.33 15.94 6.97
C LEU A 186 10.78 16.19 6.54
N MET A 187 11.43 17.24 7.05
CA MET A 187 12.82 17.54 6.69
C MET A 187 13.80 16.47 7.16
N THR A 188 13.59 15.93 8.36
CA THR A 188 14.41 14.83 8.88
C THR A 188 14.27 13.59 8.00
N SER A 189 13.03 13.25 7.63
CA SER A 189 12.74 12.09 6.79
C SER A 189 13.30 12.26 5.39
N ALA A 190 13.08 13.43 4.77
CA ALA A 190 13.62 13.79 3.47
C ALA A 190 15.15 13.69 3.41
N THR A 191 15.83 14.13 4.46
CA THR A 191 17.30 14.02 4.54
C THR A 191 17.76 12.57 4.67
N SER A 192 17.05 11.77 5.46
CA SER A 192 17.41 10.37 5.73
C SER A 192 17.14 9.43 4.56
N GLN A 193 16.14 9.75 3.74
CA GLN A 193 15.69 8.92 2.61
C GLN A 193 16.19 9.42 1.25
N PHE A 194 17.03 10.46 1.23
CA PHE A 194 17.63 10.95 0.00
C PHE A 194 18.38 9.82 -0.72
N PRO A 195 18.15 9.58 -2.02
CA PRO A 195 18.78 8.51 -2.77
C PRO A 195 20.31 8.52 -2.66
N TYR A 196 20.92 7.34 -2.55
CA TYR A 196 22.37 7.22 -2.63
C TYR A 196 22.85 7.52 -4.06
N TYR A 197 24.05 8.11 -4.20
CA TYR A 197 24.64 8.52 -5.48
C TYR A 197 24.75 7.41 -6.54
N ASN A 198 24.67 6.13 -6.15
CA ASN A 198 24.73 4.97 -7.03
C ASN A 198 23.37 4.51 -7.56
N LYS A 199 22.27 5.17 -7.15
CA LYS A 199 20.93 4.91 -7.70
C LYS A 199 20.80 5.49 -9.10
N SER A 200 19.84 5.00 -9.87
CA SER A 200 19.60 5.49 -11.23
C SER A 200 19.22 6.98 -11.22
N THR A 201 19.47 7.65 -12.34
CA THR A 201 19.10 9.07 -12.53
C THR A 201 17.62 9.27 -12.29
N HIS A 202 16.77 8.37 -12.81
CA HIS A 202 15.32 8.43 -12.61
C HIS A 202 14.90 8.46 -11.12
N VAL A 203 15.57 7.70 -10.25
CA VAL A 203 15.27 7.74 -8.80
C VAL A 203 15.57 9.12 -8.21
N HIS A 204 16.66 9.77 -8.66
CA HIS A 204 17.01 11.13 -8.22
C HIS A 204 16.05 12.18 -8.78
N GLU A 205 15.70 12.07 -10.07
CA GLU A 205 14.72 12.95 -10.73
C GLU A 205 13.38 12.93 -10.00
N TYR A 206 12.87 11.73 -9.72
CA TYR A 206 11.62 11.53 -9.01
C TYR A 206 11.68 12.14 -7.60
N TYR A 207 12.76 11.89 -6.85
CA TYR A 207 12.90 12.40 -5.49
C TYR A 207 13.01 13.94 -5.46
N VAL A 208 13.87 14.51 -6.31
CA VAL A 208 14.08 15.95 -6.39
C VAL A 208 12.82 16.67 -6.89
N HIS A 209 12.09 16.10 -7.85
CA HIS A 209 10.81 16.64 -8.31
C HIS A 209 9.83 16.80 -7.14
N ASN A 210 9.64 15.75 -6.33
CA ASN A 210 8.75 15.80 -5.17
C ASN A 210 9.24 16.78 -4.09
N LEU A 211 10.57 16.87 -3.85
CA LEU A 211 11.12 17.89 -2.94
C LEU A 211 10.82 19.32 -3.40
N LEU A 212 10.97 19.58 -4.71
CA LEU A 212 10.66 20.89 -5.28
C LEU A 212 9.17 21.19 -5.25
N TRP A 213 8.30 20.19 -5.44
CA TRP A 213 6.85 20.36 -5.36
C TRP A 213 6.40 20.80 -3.96
N ILE A 214 7.08 20.36 -2.90
CA ILE A 214 6.81 20.88 -1.54
C ILE A 214 6.88 22.42 -1.49
N LEU A 215 7.77 23.03 -2.27
CA LEU A 215 7.96 24.48 -2.27
C LEU A 215 6.79 25.25 -2.88
N GLU A 216 5.94 24.61 -3.68
CA GLU A 216 4.75 25.24 -4.26
C GLU A 216 3.72 25.58 -3.18
N TYR A 217 3.53 24.69 -2.20
CA TYR A 217 2.54 24.86 -1.14
C TYR A 217 3.14 25.21 0.23
N GLN A 218 4.45 25.01 0.44
CA GLN A 218 5.19 25.50 1.62
C GLN A 218 6.52 26.16 1.25
N PRO A 219 6.51 27.41 0.75
CA PRO A 219 7.72 28.14 0.36
C PRO A 219 8.75 28.33 1.49
N LYS A 220 8.32 28.19 2.75
CA LYS A 220 9.19 28.32 3.94
C LYS A 220 10.31 27.29 3.99
N PHE A 221 10.13 26.12 3.36
CA PHE A 221 11.16 25.09 3.29
C PHE A 221 12.22 25.35 2.22
N ARG A 222 12.15 26.45 1.46
CA ARG A 222 13.06 26.71 0.33
C ARG A 222 14.52 26.58 0.71
N GLN A 223 14.95 27.18 1.82
CA GLN A 223 16.35 27.12 2.24
C GLN A 223 16.77 25.68 2.56
N ASP A 224 15.97 24.96 3.34
CA ASP A 224 16.31 23.60 3.77
C ASP A 224 16.29 22.59 2.62
N VAL A 225 15.30 22.70 1.71
CA VAL A 225 15.17 21.84 0.53
C VAL A 225 16.31 22.08 -0.46
N LEU A 226 16.63 23.34 -0.77
CA LEU A 226 17.73 23.65 -1.68
C LEU A 226 19.08 23.24 -1.08
N TYR A 227 19.28 23.46 0.23
CA TYR A 227 20.47 22.97 0.91
C TYR A 227 20.58 21.45 0.84
N LEU A 228 19.49 20.72 1.09
CA LEU A 228 19.46 19.26 0.97
C LEU A 228 19.87 18.79 -0.42
N ILE A 229 19.27 19.36 -1.47
CA ILE A 229 19.56 19.00 -2.87
C ILE A 229 21.03 19.29 -3.25
N LEU A 230 21.59 20.42 -2.80
CA LEU A 230 22.96 20.83 -3.15
C LEU A 230 24.04 20.14 -2.29
N SER A 231 23.68 19.63 -1.12
CA SER A 231 24.63 19.03 -0.16
C SER A 231 24.82 17.53 -0.32
N LYS A 232 23.91 16.86 -1.05
CA LYS A 232 23.92 15.42 -1.31
C LYS A 232 24.53 15.11 -2.65
#